data_AF-A0A2M8T6E9-F1
#
_entry.id   AF-A0A2M8T6E9-F1
#
_cell.length_a   1.000
_cell.length_b   1.000
_cell.length_c   1.000
_cell.angle_alpha   90.00
_cell.angle_beta   90.00
_cell.angle_gamma   90.00
#
_symmetry.space_group_name_H-M   'P 1'
#
loop_
_entity.id
_entity.type
_entity.pdbx_description
1 polymer ?
#
loop_
_entity_poly.entity_id
_entity_poly.type
_entity_poly.pdbx_seq_one_letter_code
_entity_poly.pdbx_strand_id
1 'polypeptide(L)'
;MILSKKIDNQILELVSKKFNISDLKFDEEIQLSSIEILKMVTLIEKKYGIEVEDKFIFHGLFSSCKTISSYIYNKIKLSDENNSLK
;
A
#
# COMPACT_ATOMS: atom_id res chain seq x y z
N MET A 1 -1.34 25.16 8.82
CA MET A 1 -1.40 23.83 8.17
C MET A 1 -0.06 23.09 8.09
N ILE A 2 1.10 23.76 8.20
CA ILE A 2 2.44 23.12 8.12
C ILE A 2 2.82 22.40 9.43
N LEU A 3 2.32 22.88 10.58
CA LEU A 3 2.63 22.31 11.90
C LEU A 3 2.08 20.89 12.09
N SER A 4 0.87 20.59 11.57
CA SER A 4 0.25 19.28 11.80
C SER A 4 0.98 18.16 11.06
N LYS A 5 1.35 18.36 9.78
CA LYS A 5 2.14 17.38 9.00
C LYS A 5 3.46 17.01 9.68
N LYS A 6 4.08 17.97 10.39
CA LYS A 6 5.35 17.76 11.09
C LYS A 6 5.16 16.90 12.34
N ILE A 7 4.02 16.99 13.00
CA ILE A 7 3.63 16.18 14.15
C ILE A 7 3.25 14.77 13.67
N ASP A 8 2.46 14.66 12.61
CA ASP A 8 2.04 13.37 12.04
C ASP A 8 3.23 12.50 11.63
N ASN A 9 4.24 13.10 10.98
CA ASN A 9 5.47 12.38 10.60
C ASN A 9 6.29 11.91 11.81
N GLN A 10 6.38 12.72 12.88
CA GLN A 10 7.08 12.34 14.11
C GLN A 10 6.39 11.20 14.85
N ILE A 11 5.05 11.21 14.88
CA ILE A 11 4.26 10.12 15.46
C ILE A 11 4.50 8.83 14.66
N LEU A 12 4.47 8.92 13.32
CA LEU A 12 4.69 7.77 12.46
C LEU A 12 6.09 7.16 12.66
N GLU A 13 7.13 7.99 12.77
CA GLU A 13 8.50 7.54 13.06
C GLU A 13 8.59 6.87 14.43
N LEU A 14 8.02 7.47 15.48
CA LEU A 14 8.06 6.93 16.83
C LEU A 14 7.32 5.59 16.93
N VAL A 15 6.17 5.46 16.27
CA VAL A 15 5.41 4.21 16.21
C VAL A 15 6.20 3.15 15.42
N SER A 16 6.69 3.49 14.24
CA SER A 16 7.47 2.55 13.41
C SER A 16 8.71 2.05 14.15
N LYS A 17 9.41 2.93 14.87
CA LYS A 17 10.60 2.60 15.65
C LYS A 17 10.29 1.79 16.91
N LYS A 18 9.20 2.12 17.62
CA LYS A 18 8.78 1.43 18.85
C LYS A 18 8.26 0.02 18.58
N PHE A 19 7.57 -0.18 17.46
CA PHE A 19 6.97 -1.45 17.08
C PHE A 19 7.81 -2.21 16.04
N ASN A 20 9.00 -1.70 15.70
CA ASN A 20 9.87 -2.22 14.65
C ASN A 20 9.11 -2.53 13.34
N ILE A 21 8.21 -1.64 12.97
CA ILE A 21 7.46 -1.72 11.71
C ILE A 21 8.43 -1.22 10.63
N SER A 22 9.36 -2.09 10.24
CA SER A 22 10.11 -1.93 9.02
C SER A 22 9.16 -2.13 7.84
N ASP A 23 9.44 -1.45 6.73
CA ASP A 23 8.70 -1.70 5.50
C ASP A 23 9.01 -3.12 5.03
N LEU A 24 8.08 -4.04 5.32
CA LEU A 24 8.22 -5.46 5.04
C LEU A 24 8.33 -5.66 3.54
N LYS A 25 9.53 -6.04 3.09
CA LYS A 25 9.81 -6.37 1.70
C LYS A 25 9.43 -7.81 1.42
N PHE A 26 8.65 -8.02 0.35
CA PHE A 26 8.14 -9.35 0.03
C PHE A 26 9.21 -10.29 -0.51
N ASP A 27 10.21 -9.77 -1.22
CA ASP A 27 11.27 -10.59 -1.81
C ASP A 27 12.36 -10.95 -0.78
N GLU A 28 12.68 -10.02 0.14
CA GLU A 28 13.81 -10.17 1.07
C GLU A 28 13.40 -10.77 2.42
N GLU A 29 12.25 -10.36 2.97
CA GLU A 29 11.86 -10.71 4.35
C GLU A 29 10.77 -11.78 4.40
N ILE A 30 9.79 -11.72 3.50
CA ILE A 30 8.66 -12.67 3.45
C ILE A 30 8.89 -13.82 2.45
N GLN A 31 9.76 -13.60 1.45
CA GLN A 31 10.05 -14.53 0.36
C GLN A 31 8.80 -15.04 -0.36
N LEU A 32 7.86 -14.14 -0.68
CA LEU A 32 6.66 -14.51 -1.41
C LEU A 32 6.99 -14.94 -2.84
N SER A 33 6.46 -16.08 -3.25
CA SER A 33 6.49 -16.49 -4.66
C SER A 33 5.58 -15.61 -5.52
N SER A 34 5.82 -15.58 -6.83
CA SER A 34 4.98 -14.85 -7.79
C SER A 34 3.49 -15.27 -7.71
N ILE A 35 3.22 -16.54 -7.37
CA ILE A 35 1.85 -17.07 -7.21
C ILE A 35 1.19 -16.50 -5.94
N GLU A 36 1.95 -16.35 -4.85
CA GLU A 36 1.44 -15.78 -3.61
C GLU A 36 1.18 -14.28 -3.75
N ILE A 37 2.05 -13.58 -4.47
CA ILE A 37 1.84 -12.17 -4.84
C ILE A 37 0.54 -12.02 -5.63
N LEU A 38 0.32 -12.85 -6.65
CA LEU A 38 -0.94 -12.88 -7.42
C LEU A 38 -2.17 -13.10 -6.54
N LYS A 39 -2.13 -14.10 -5.64
CA LYS A 39 -3.24 -14.37 -4.71
C LYS A 39 -3.52 -13.17 -3.81
N MET A 40 -2.48 -12.52 -3.30
CA MET A 40 -2.62 -11.31 -2.48
C MET A 40 -3.26 -10.17 -3.27
N VAL A 41 -2.83 -9.94 -4.51
CA VAL A 41 -3.42 -8.92 -5.40
C VAL A 41 -4.91 -9.19 -5.60
N THR A 42 -5.29 -10.43 -5.97
CA THR A 42 -6.70 -10.80 -6.15
C THR A 42 -7.54 -10.56 -4.87
N LEU A 43 -6.96 -10.84 -3.70
CA LEU A 43 -7.64 -10.57 -2.42
C LEU A 43 -7.84 -9.07 -2.17
N ILE A 44 -6.86 -8.24 -2.51
CA ILE A 44 -6.93 -6.78 -2.40
C ILE A 44 -8.02 -6.25 -3.34
N GLU A 45 -8.01 -6.64 -4.60
CA GLU A 45 -9.00 -6.22 -5.59
C GLU A 45 -10.42 -6.55 -5.13
N LYS A 46 -10.64 -7.79 -4.69
CA LYS A 46 -11.94 -8.22 -4.16
C LYS A 46 -12.36 -7.45 -2.91
N LYS A 47 -11.42 -7.16 -2.01
CA LYS A 47 -11.72 -6.52 -0.72
C LYS A 47 -12.05 -5.04 -0.88
N TYR A 48 -11.36 -4.34 -1.77
CA TYR A 48 -11.47 -2.89 -1.92
C TYR A 48 -12.24 -2.46 -3.18
N GLY A 49 -12.64 -3.40 -4.04
CA GLY A 49 -13.34 -3.09 -5.29
C GLY A 49 -12.50 -2.30 -6.28
N ILE A 50 -11.18 -2.50 -6.25
CA ILE A 50 -10.22 -1.85 -7.15
C ILE A 50 -9.68 -2.85 -8.19
N GLU A 51 -9.17 -2.34 -9.29
CA GLU A 51 -8.44 -3.12 -10.30
C GLU A 51 -6.97 -2.71 -10.28
N VAL A 52 -6.09 -3.71 -10.15
CA VAL A 52 -4.64 -3.55 -10.16
C VAL A 52 -4.13 -3.87 -11.56
N GLU A 53 -3.47 -2.91 -12.20
CA GLU A 53 -2.92 -3.14 -13.53
C GLU A 53 -1.74 -4.13 -13.48
N ASP A 54 -1.74 -5.14 -14.35
CA ASP A 54 -0.73 -6.22 -14.41
C ASP A 54 0.72 -5.74 -14.38
N LYS A 55 0.99 -4.62 -15.06
CA LYS A 55 2.31 -3.98 -15.10
C LYS A 55 2.84 -3.60 -13.72
N PHE A 56 1.99 -3.48 -12.71
CA PHE A 56 2.41 -3.13 -11.36
C PHE A 56 2.70 -4.36 -10.49
N ILE A 57 2.11 -5.51 -10.80
CA ILE A 57 2.24 -6.75 -10.01
C ILE A 57 3.69 -7.25 -10.00
N PHE A 58 4.40 -7.20 -11.14
CA PHE A 58 5.73 -7.79 -11.30
C PHE A 58 6.88 -6.79 -11.44
N HIS A 59 6.60 -5.49 -11.60
CA HIS A 59 7.65 -4.45 -11.78
C HIS A 59 7.96 -3.65 -10.49
N GLY A 60 7.88 -4.29 -9.33
CA GLY A 60 8.37 -3.73 -8.07
C GLY A 60 7.41 -2.79 -7.32
N LEU A 61 6.18 -2.59 -7.81
CA LEU A 61 5.15 -1.83 -7.07
C LEU A 61 4.49 -2.67 -5.96
N PHE A 62 4.53 -3.99 -6.09
CA PHE A 62 4.20 -4.94 -5.03
C PHE A 62 5.49 -5.54 -4.47
N SER A 63 6.44 -4.69 -4.05
CA SER A 63 7.70 -5.12 -3.43
C SER A 63 7.69 -4.99 -1.91
N SER A 64 6.80 -4.15 -1.36
CA SER A 64 6.67 -3.99 0.08
C SER A 64 5.26 -3.61 0.54
N CYS A 65 5.00 -3.74 1.84
CA CYS A 65 3.76 -3.30 2.46
C CYS A 65 3.46 -1.82 2.19
N LYS A 66 4.48 -0.95 2.19
CA LYS A 66 4.33 0.49 1.96
C LYS A 66 3.90 0.80 0.53
N THR A 67 4.49 0.15 -0.47
CA THR A 67 4.16 0.42 -1.87
C THR A 67 2.74 -0.03 -2.20
N ILE A 68 2.34 -1.21 -1.71
CA ILE A 68 0.96 -1.70 -1.83
C ILE A 68 -0.03 -0.78 -1.15
N SER A 69 0.20 -0.45 0.12
CA SER A 69 -0.74 0.39 0.90
C SER A 69 -0.90 1.76 0.27
N SER A 70 0.19 2.36 -0.23
CA SER A 70 0.15 3.63 -0.96
C SER A 70 -0.66 3.52 -2.26
N TYR A 71 -0.49 2.42 -3.02
CA TYR A 71 -1.25 2.17 -4.23
C TYR A 71 -2.75 2.05 -3.97
N ILE A 72 -3.12 1.21 -2.98
CA ILE A 72 -4.52 0.99 -2.58
C ILE A 72 -5.15 2.33 -2.15
N TYR A 73 -4.46 3.08 -1.29
CA TYR A 73 -4.96 4.37 -0.80
C TYR A 73 -5.25 5.34 -1.96
N ASN A 74 -4.33 5.45 -2.92
CA ASN A 74 -4.52 6.32 -4.08
C ASN A 74 -5.68 5.87 -4.97
N LYS A 75 -5.84 4.57 -5.22
CA LYS A 75 -6.96 4.04 -6.00
C LYS A 75 -8.31 4.28 -5.33
N ILE A 76 -8.40 4.05 -4.02
CA ILE A 76 -9.63 4.30 -3.24
C ILE A 76 -9.98 5.79 -3.29
N LYS A 77 -9.00 6.67 -3.00
CA LYS A 77 -9.20 8.12 -3.01
C LYS A 77 -9.69 8.63 -4.38
N LEU A 78 -9.08 8.14 -5.46
CA LEU A 78 -9.52 8.47 -6.83
C LEU A 78 -10.94 7.95 -7.12
N SER A 79 -11.33 6.81 -6.57
CA SER A 79 -12.69 6.28 -6.73
C SER A 79 -13.73 7.15 -6.00
N ASP A 80 -13.40 7.65 -4.81
CA ASP A 80 -14.28 8.50 -4.01
C ASP A 80 -14.48 9.90 -4.61
N GLU A 81 -13.41 10.46 -5.20
CA GLU A 81 -13.47 11.76 -5.90
C GLU A 81 -14.34 11.69 -7.16
N ASN A 82 -14.32 10.58 -7.90
CA ASN A 82 -15.16 10.38 -9.09
C ASN A 82 -16.65 10.11 -8.77
N ASN A 83 -16.96 9.62 -7.57
CA ASN A 83 -18.34 9.41 -7.12
C ASN A 83 -19.00 10.67 -6.56
N SER A 84 -18.22 11.71 -6.22
CA SER A 84 -18.75 12.99 -5.74
C SER A 84 -19.12 13.99 -6.85
N LEU A 85 -18.89 13.62 -8.11
CA LEU A 85 -19.17 14.44 -9.31
C LEU A 85 -20.34 13.87 -10.16
N LYS A 86 -21.09 12.90 -9.64
CA LYS A 86 -22.30 12.34 -10.27
C LYS A 86 -23.55 12.67 -9.47
#